data_AF-A0A963SCI3-F1
#
_entry.id   AF-A0A963SCI3-F1
#
_cell.length_a   1.000
_cell.length_b   1.000
_cell.length_c   1.000
_cell.angle_alpha   90.00
_cell.angle_beta   90.00
_cell.angle_gamma   90.00
#
_symmetry.space_group_name_H-M   'P 1'
#
loop_
_entity.id
_entity.type
_entity.pdbx_description
1 polymer ?
#
loop_
_entity_poly.entity_id
_entity_poly.type
_entity_poly.pdbx_seq_one_letter_code
_entity_poly.pdbx_strand_id
1 'polypeptide(L)'
;MRWIVGSWLAVLTLVGAPPPVAAEEQEQLICTAVARVWRGSPEEIADIHTDPVPQSFRAPFESTGCGRFHLVVRSLLDWHFAFGDEQTTSAALAYFSSRWDEEPLAPERYAADLDKAWREAQPRYAEADRLAQANDWQAANELFYKDRKIQALERQIGLGSTRATLMHYYLRGADAYRSPALLAKAEALWPVVEARNAFFDRHAETIATLQRKKPYDPRLELVNAENLLLPYSLANARYRIHDVEFDRDTLRKAALGDWLAGAEQVDDFVWMEIEVESIDETYLTDLAAAIEREPNFMRLPTKLWREDVLYGFARASKTPGDRCKADNFDEAMILLEREERHGRDLAEPFGYWDGYFPEHERDTRLELLLAKAGCDLSHARQARESGEPETENDHLEAALSTLDSARQLVQPDEAPSRFRGVAASYLETAARCRELAATSVDGRPFINCHFAISPRLEAYFRTSLAALDTIATAATAPE
;
A
#
# COMPACT_ATOMS: atom_id res chain seq x y z
N MET A 1 11.84 15.90 -79.21
CA MET A 1 12.26 17.26 -78.79
C MET A 1 11.30 18.28 -79.40
N ARG A 2 10.27 18.69 -78.66
CA ARG A 2 9.53 19.97 -78.73
C ARG A 2 8.32 19.88 -77.80
N TRP A 3 8.20 20.92 -76.97
CA TRP A 3 7.29 21.11 -75.86
C TRP A 3 5.88 21.47 -76.36
N ILE A 4 4.84 21.01 -75.68
CA ILE A 4 3.50 21.61 -75.74
C ILE A 4 3.08 22.02 -74.32
N VAL A 5 2.75 23.30 -74.24
CA VAL A 5 2.34 24.08 -73.09
C VAL A 5 0.89 23.71 -72.72
N GLY A 6 0.68 23.27 -71.48
CA GLY A 6 -0.64 23.06 -70.88
C GLY A 6 -0.92 24.14 -69.85
N SER A 7 -1.87 25.02 -70.15
CA SER A 7 -2.42 26.05 -69.27
C SER A 7 -3.07 25.43 -68.03
N TRP A 8 -2.62 25.83 -66.84
CA TRP A 8 -3.32 25.57 -65.59
C TRP A 8 -4.09 26.82 -65.18
N LEU A 9 -5.42 26.69 -65.14
CA LEU A 9 -6.31 27.62 -64.44
C LEU A 9 -5.98 27.59 -62.95
N ALA A 10 -5.53 28.72 -62.40
CA ALA A 10 -5.49 28.94 -60.96
C ALA A 10 -6.91 29.26 -60.47
N VAL A 11 -7.53 28.32 -59.75
CA VAL A 11 -8.70 28.60 -58.92
C VAL A 11 -8.19 29.22 -57.63
N LEU A 12 -8.39 30.53 -57.48
CA LEU A 12 -8.26 31.21 -56.19
C LEU A 12 -9.39 30.73 -55.27
N THR A 13 -9.13 29.72 -54.45
CA THR A 13 -9.92 29.49 -53.25
C THR A 13 -9.49 30.51 -52.20
N LEU A 14 -10.33 31.53 -52.01
CA LEU A 14 -10.31 32.36 -50.82
C LEU A 14 -10.54 31.44 -49.61
N VAL A 15 -9.47 31.00 -48.97
CA VAL A 15 -9.50 30.40 -47.64
C VAL A 15 -9.92 31.51 -46.69
N GLY A 16 -11.22 31.60 -46.41
CA GLY A 16 -11.71 32.37 -45.28
C GLY A 16 -11.05 31.80 -44.03
N ALA A 17 -10.26 32.63 -43.35
CA ALA A 17 -9.81 32.29 -42.00
C ALA A 17 -11.07 31.99 -41.17
N PRO A 18 -11.10 30.86 -40.43
CA PRO A 18 -12.21 30.61 -39.52
C PRO A 18 -12.30 31.83 -38.57
N PRO A 19 -13.51 32.32 -38.27
CA PRO A 19 -13.66 33.38 -37.29
C PRO A 19 -12.96 32.94 -36.00
N PRO A 20 -12.29 33.85 -35.27
CA PRO A 20 -11.75 33.51 -33.96
C PRO A 20 -12.91 32.97 -33.14
N VAL A 21 -12.83 31.70 -32.78
CA VAL A 21 -13.74 31.10 -31.81
C VAL A 21 -13.61 31.99 -30.58
N ALA A 22 -14.68 32.72 -30.26
CA ALA A 22 -14.76 33.49 -29.02
C ALA A 22 -14.32 32.55 -27.91
N ALA A 23 -13.40 32.98 -27.06
CA ALA A 23 -13.02 32.23 -25.87
C ALA A 23 -14.31 31.98 -25.08
N GLU A 24 -14.93 30.82 -25.30
CA GLU A 24 -16.06 30.35 -24.53
C GLU A 24 -15.60 30.46 -23.08
N GLU A 25 -16.40 31.17 -22.29
CA GLU A 25 -16.31 31.16 -20.83
C GLU A 25 -16.05 29.71 -20.43
N GLN A 26 -14.83 29.42 -19.96
CA GLN A 26 -14.54 28.12 -19.36
C GLN A 26 -15.48 28.02 -18.18
N GLU A 27 -16.64 27.39 -18.39
CA GLU A 27 -17.59 27.05 -17.34
C GLU A 27 -16.76 26.45 -16.21
N GLN A 28 -16.87 27.07 -15.03
CA GLN A 28 -16.19 26.60 -13.83
C GLN A 28 -16.71 25.20 -13.52
N LEU A 29 -16.05 24.19 -14.07
CA LEU A 29 -16.36 22.78 -13.83
C LEU A 29 -16.08 22.49 -12.36
N ILE A 30 -17.13 22.35 -11.57
CA ILE A 30 -17.05 21.85 -10.21
C ILE A 30 -16.83 20.34 -10.29
N CYS A 31 -15.61 19.89 -9.99
CA CYS A 31 -15.29 18.47 -9.95
C CYS A 31 -15.82 17.83 -8.67
N THR A 32 -16.91 17.08 -8.75
CA THR A 32 -17.35 16.19 -7.67
C THR A 32 -16.67 14.83 -7.83
N ALA A 33 -15.51 14.65 -7.19
CA ALA A 33 -14.73 13.42 -7.34
C ALA A 33 -15.36 12.23 -6.59
N VAL A 34 -16.01 11.33 -7.32
CA VAL A 34 -16.25 9.95 -6.87
C VAL A 34 -15.04 9.11 -7.26
N ALA A 35 -14.31 8.60 -6.27
CA ALA A 35 -13.16 7.74 -6.50
C ALA A 35 -13.60 6.42 -7.15
N ARG A 36 -12.99 6.08 -8.28
CA ARG A 36 -13.24 4.87 -9.07
C ARG A 36 -11.97 4.02 -9.10
N VAL A 37 -12.09 2.79 -8.61
CA VAL A 37 -11.07 1.76 -8.77
C VAL A 37 -11.15 1.23 -10.21
N TRP A 38 -10.01 1.21 -10.91
CA TRP A 38 -9.88 0.53 -12.19
C TRP A 38 -9.46 -0.92 -11.96
N ARG A 39 -10.06 -1.88 -12.66
CA ARG A 39 -9.85 -3.32 -12.43
C ARG A 39 -9.32 -4.09 -13.66
N GLY A 40 -9.20 -3.41 -14.80
CA GLY A 40 -9.00 -4.07 -16.08
C GLY A 40 -10.18 -4.97 -16.50
N SER A 41 -10.15 -5.40 -17.75
CA SER A 41 -11.01 -6.45 -18.32
C SER A 41 -10.27 -7.80 -18.37
N PRO A 42 -10.97 -8.93 -18.52
CA PRO A 42 -10.33 -10.23 -18.72
C PRO A 42 -9.34 -10.24 -19.90
N GLU A 43 -9.66 -9.53 -20.98
CA GLU A 43 -8.79 -9.36 -22.13
C GLU A 43 -7.50 -8.60 -21.76
N GLU A 44 -7.63 -7.49 -21.03
CA GLU A 44 -6.45 -6.73 -20.57
C GLU A 44 -5.59 -7.54 -19.58
N ILE A 45 -6.19 -8.41 -18.77
CA ILE A 45 -5.46 -9.34 -17.89
C ILE A 45 -4.64 -10.33 -18.73
N ALA A 46 -5.22 -10.90 -19.79
CA ALA A 46 -4.51 -11.79 -20.70
C ALA A 46 -3.36 -11.07 -21.43
N ASP A 47 -3.54 -9.79 -21.75
CA ASP A 47 -2.60 -8.98 -22.51
C ASP A 47 -1.58 -8.22 -21.64
N ILE A 48 -1.56 -8.42 -20.31
CA ILE A 48 -0.79 -7.62 -19.34
C ILE A 48 0.72 -7.51 -19.65
N HIS A 49 1.34 -8.53 -20.25
CA HIS A 49 2.75 -8.49 -20.62
C HIS A 49 3.02 -7.72 -21.92
N THR A 50 2.00 -7.54 -22.77
CA THR A 50 2.09 -6.84 -24.05
C THR A 50 1.64 -5.38 -23.97
N ASP A 51 0.61 -5.08 -23.17
CA ASP A 51 0.16 -3.72 -22.85
C ASP A 51 0.05 -3.54 -21.33
N PRO A 52 1.19 -3.37 -20.62
CA PRO A 52 1.19 -3.27 -19.16
C PRO A 52 0.46 -2.03 -18.64
N VAL A 53 0.16 -1.03 -19.47
CA VAL A 53 -0.68 0.09 -19.07
C VAL A 53 -1.81 0.24 -20.08
N PRO A 54 -2.92 -0.48 -19.91
CA PRO A 54 -3.99 -0.53 -20.90
C PRO A 54 -4.56 0.85 -21.22
N GLN A 55 -5.05 1.03 -22.46
CA GLN A 55 -5.65 2.29 -22.89
C GLN A 55 -6.85 2.70 -22.01
N SER A 56 -7.59 1.72 -21.45
CA SER A 56 -8.71 1.99 -20.54
C SER A 56 -8.27 2.64 -19.21
N PHE A 57 -7.02 2.43 -18.79
CA PHE A 57 -6.40 3.15 -17.68
C PHE A 57 -5.77 4.47 -18.12
N ARG A 58 -5.02 4.48 -19.24
CA ARG A 58 -4.34 5.68 -19.74
C ARG A 58 -5.31 6.83 -20.01
N ALA A 59 -6.42 6.55 -20.70
CA ALA A 59 -7.37 7.58 -21.11
C ALA A 59 -7.90 8.43 -19.95
N PRO A 60 -8.42 7.87 -18.83
CA PRO A 60 -8.83 8.69 -17.69
C PRO A 60 -7.63 9.30 -16.95
N PHE A 61 -6.50 8.61 -16.84
CA PHE A 61 -5.31 9.13 -16.16
C PHE A 61 -4.72 10.39 -16.84
N GLU A 62 -4.66 10.37 -18.17
CA GLU A 62 -4.12 11.45 -19.00
C GLU A 62 -5.16 12.53 -19.32
N SER A 63 -6.42 12.33 -18.93
CA SER A 63 -7.48 13.30 -19.20
C SER A 63 -7.21 14.64 -18.50
N THR A 64 -7.47 15.74 -19.20
CA THR A 64 -7.48 17.07 -18.62
C THR A 64 -8.79 17.30 -17.85
N GLY A 65 -8.73 17.93 -16.68
CA GLY A 65 -9.91 18.28 -15.89
C GLY A 65 -10.29 17.22 -14.86
N CYS A 66 -11.60 17.06 -14.61
CA CYS A 66 -12.09 16.26 -13.47
C CYS A 66 -11.76 14.76 -13.60
N GLY A 67 -11.71 14.22 -14.82
CA GLY A 67 -11.54 12.79 -15.10
C GLY A 67 -10.35 12.16 -14.39
N ARG A 68 -9.20 12.86 -14.34
CA ARG A 68 -7.99 12.41 -13.65
C ARG A 68 -8.19 12.23 -12.14
N PHE A 69 -9.02 13.07 -11.50
CA PHE A 69 -9.26 13.01 -10.06
C PHE A 69 -10.21 11.89 -9.63
N HIS A 70 -10.94 11.30 -10.58
CA HIS A 70 -11.81 10.16 -10.32
C HIS A 70 -11.06 8.84 -10.30
N LEU A 71 -9.86 8.76 -10.87
CA LEU A 71 -9.12 7.51 -10.95
C LEU A 71 -8.29 7.29 -9.69
N VAL A 72 -8.53 6.17 -8.99
CA VAL A 72 -7.64 5.73 -7.91
C VAL A 72 -6.36 5.21 -8.56
N VAL A 73 -5.33 6.07 -8.64
CA VAL A 73 -4.11 5.75 -9.40
C VAL A 73 -3.44 4.45 -8.91
N ARG A 74 -3.48 4.18 -7.60
CA ARG A 74 -2.95 2.95 -7.00
C ARG A 74 -3.53 1.67 -7.61
N SER A 75 -4.74 1.73 -8.18
CA SER A 75 -5.43 0.56 -8.72
C SER A 75 -4.70 -0.11 -9.89
N LEU A 76 -3.87 0.61 -10.66
CA LEU A 76 -3.02 -0.03 -11.67
C LEU A 76 -1.96 -0.95 -11.03
N LEU A 77 -1.32 -0.51 -9.94
CA LEU A 77 -0.32 -1.34 -9.25
C LEU A 77 -0.97 -2.51 -8.55
N ASP A 78 -2.11 -2.29 -7.91
CA ASP A 78 -2.86 -3.37 -7.27
C ASP A 78 -3.27 -4.43 -8.33
N TRP A 79 -3.64 -4.00 -9.54
CA TRP A 79 -3.88 -4.90 -10.69
C TRP A 79 -2.63 -5.69 -11.13
N HIS A 80 -1.46 -5.05 -11.21
CA HIS A 80 -0.20 -5.77 -11.52
C HIS A 80 0.22 -6.74 -10.42
N PHE A 81 -0.04 -6.43 -9.15
CA PHE A 81 0.23 -7.37 -8.07
C PHE A 81 -0.68 -8.60 -8.12
N ALA A 82 -1.92 -8.43 -8.60
CA ALA A 82 -2.87 -9.53 -8.74
C ALA A 82 -2.58 -10.42 -9.96
N PHE A 83 -2.25 -9.83 -11.11
CA PHE A 83 -2.22 -10.54 -12.39
C PHE A 83 -0.88 -10.52 -13.12
N GLY A 84 0.05 -9.65 -12.71
CA GLY A 84 1.30 -9.41 -13.39
C GLY A 84 2.52 -10.00 -12.65
N ASP A 85 3.67 -9.41 -12.98
CA ASP A 85 4.99 -9.78 -12.47
C ASP A 85 5.83 -8.52 -12.22
N GLU A 86 7.09 -8.71 -11.84
CA GLU A 86 8.02 -7.60 -11.61
C GLU A 86 8.22 -6.72 -12.86
N GLN A 87 8.27 -7.34 -14.04
CA GLN A 87 8.52 -6.64 -15.30
C GLN A 87 7.36 -5.69 -15.65
N THR A 88 6.12 -6.19 -15.59
CA THR A 88 4.91 -5.41 -15.87
C THR A 88 4.66 -4.34 -14.81
N THR A 89 4.92 -4.64 -13.53
CA THR A 89 4.91 -3.64 -12.45
C THR A 89 5.94 -2.54 -12.69
N SER A 90 7.16 -2.91 -13.08
CA SER A 90 8.21 -1.94 -13.39
C SER A 90 7.81 -1.02 -14.55
N ALA A 91 7.11 -1.55 -15.56
CA ALA A 91 6.58 -0.77 -16.67
C ALA A 91 5.50 0.22 -16.22
N ALA A 92 4.58 -0.19 -15.33
CA ALA A 92 3.58 0.71 -14.76
C ALA A 92 4.20 1.81 -13.89
N LEU A 93 5.20 1.48 -13.06
CA LEU A 93 5.93 2.47 -12.26
C LEU A 93 6.72 3.44 -13.13
N ALA A 94 7.33 2.96 -14.22
CA ALA A 94 7.99 3.80 -15.20
C ALA A 94 6.99 4.74 -15.91
N TYR A 95 5.79 4.25 -16.22
CA TYR A 95 4.71 5.08 -16.76
C TYR A 95 4.33 6.20 -15.78
N PHE A 96 4.10 5.90 -14.50
CA PHE A 96 3.86 6.94 -13.49
C PHE A 96 5.01 7.92 -13.40
N SER A 97 6.24 7.43 -13.28
CA SER A 97 7.45 8.25 -13.23
C SER A 97 7.52 9.21 -14.42
N SER A 98 7.22 8.76 -15.64
CA SER A 98 7.27 9.60 -16.84
C SER A 98 6.24 10.73 -16.88
N ARG A 99 5.16 10.63 -16.09
CA ARG A 99 4.05 11.60 -16.04
C ARG A 99 4.07 12.49 -14.81
N TRP A 100 4.86 12.11 -13.83
CA TRP A 100 4.93 12.72 -12.51
C TRP A 100 6.30 13.30 -12.18
N ASP A 101 7.34 12.75 -12.79
CA ASP A 101 8.75 13.09 -12.57
C ASP A 101 9.42 13.35 -13.93
N GLU A 102 8.97 14.41 -14.61
CA GLU A 102 9.41 14.75 -15.98
C GLU A 102 10.91 15.08 -16.06
N GLU A 103 11.56 15.45 -14.95
CA GLU A 103 13.00 15.74 -14.90
C GLU A 103 13.66 15.22 -13.61
N PRO A 104 14.84 14.57 -13.70
CA PRO A 104 15.67 14.28 -12.54
C PRO A 104 16.00 15.57 -11.79
N LEU A 105 15.46 15.72 -10.58
CA LEU A 105 15.71 16.90 -9.75
C LEU A 105 16.75 16.57 -8.69
N ALA A 106 17.89 17.26 -8.75
CA ALA A 106 18.89 17.20 -7.70
C ALA A 106 18.24 17.62 -6.35
N PRO A 107 18.41 16.84 -5.26
CA PRO A 107 17.76 17.10 -3.98
C PRO A 107 18.06 18.50 -3.42
N GLU A 108 19.29 18.96 -3.59
CA GLU A 108 19.75 20.28 -3.14
C GLU A 108 19.06 21.40 -3.91
N ARG A 109 18.83 21.18 -5.22
CA ARG A 109 18.08 22.11 -6.06
C ARG A 109 16.61 22.14 -5.65
N TYR A 110 16.00 20.99 -5.40
CA TYR A 110 14.63 20.91 -4.89
C TYR A 110 14.49 21.69 -3.57
N ALA A 111 15.37 21.43 -2.60
CA ALA A 111 15.35 22.12 -1.31
C ALA A 111 15.47 23.64 -1.47
N ALA A 112 16.42 24.10 -2.29
CA ALA A 112 16.62 25.52 -2.55
C ALA A 112 15.42 26.18 -3.26
N ASP A 113 14.82 25.50 -4.25
CA ASP A 113 13.65 25.99 -4.98
C ASP A 113 12.41 26.04 -4.08
N LEU A 114 12.23 25.05 -3.19
CA LEU A 114 11.17 25.01 -2.19
C LEU A 114 11.31 26.14 -1.15
N ASP A 115 12.48 26.32 -0.55
CA ASP A 115 12.75 27.40 0.41
C ASP A 115 12.62 28.79 -0.24
N LYS A 116 13.00 28.94 -1.51
CA LYS A 116 12.79 30.17 -2.26
C LYS A 116 11.30 30.44 -2.47
N ALA A 117 10.55 29.46 -2.96
CA ALA A 117 9.12 29.59 -3.21
C ALA A 117 8.36 29.92 -1.91
N TRP A 118 8.77 29.33 -0.79
CA TRP A 118 8.22 29.62 0.53
C TRP A 118 8.41 31.08 0.94
N ARG A 119 9.66 31.58 0.90
CA ARG A 119 9.97 32.98 1.24
C ARG A 119 9.19 33.99 0.38
N GLU A 120 8.99 33.67 -0.89
CA GLU A 120 8.23 34.52 -1.80
C GLU A 120 6.72 34.48 -1.53
N ALA A 121 6.18 33.30 -1.17
CA ALA A 121 4.75 33.10 -0.91
C ALA A 121 4.31 33.58 0.48
N GLN A 122 5.19 33.52 1.49
CA GLN A 122 4.87 33.86 2.88
C GLN A 122 4.12 35.21 3.08
N PRO A 123 4.58 36.35 2.52
CA PRO A 123 3.84 37.61 2.68
C PRO A 123 2.45 37.57 2.02
N ARG A 124 2.26 36.76 0.98
CA ARG A 124 0.98 36.62 0.27
C ARG A 124 0.00 35.75 1.06
N TYR A 125 0.49 34.71 1.73
CA TYR A 125 -0.30 33.96 2.71
C TYR A 125 -0.75 34.85 3.88
N ALA A 126 0.13 35.69 4.42
CA ALA A 126 -0.23 36.62 5.49
C ALA A 126 -1.29 37.65 5.05
N GLU A 127 -1.24 38.08 3.78
CA GLU A 127 -2.26 38.95 3.19
C GLU A 127 -3.59 38.23 2.97
N ALA A 128 -3.57 37.00 2.46
CA ALA A 128 -4.76 36.17 2.32
C ALA A 128 -5.43 35.95 3.69
N ASP A 129 -4.63 35.71 4.72
CA ASP A 129 -5.12 35.56 6.08
C ASP A 129 -5.76 36.86 6.61
N ARG A 130 -5.11 38.01 6.41
CA ARG A 130 -5.70 39.32 6.76
C ARG A 130 -7.04 39.56 6.06
N LEU A 131 -7.18 39.18 4.79
CA LEU A 131 -8.42 39.30 4.04
C LEU A 131 -9.50 38.38 4.61
N ALA A 132 -9.15 37.13 4.92
CA ALA A 132 -10.06 36.17 5.56
C ALA A 132 -10.53 36.65 6.94
N GLN A 133 -9.64 37.19 7.77
CA GLN A 133 -9.97 37.77 9.08
C GLN A 133 -10.89 39.00 8.96
N ALA A 134 -10.84 39.71 7.84
CA ALA A 134 -11.75 40.81 7.51
C ALA A 134 -13.08 40.34 6.88
N ASN A 135 -13.34 39.02 6.85
CA ASN A 135 -14.47 38.37 6.17
C ASN A 135 -14.51 38.59 4.65
N ASP A 136 -13.39 38.98 4.02
CA ASP A 136 -13.26 39.05 2.56
C ASP A 136 -12.73 37.71 2.01
N TRP A 137 -13.56 36.67 2.18
CA TRP A 137 -13.23 35.31 1.75
C TRP A 137 -13.03 35.18 0.24
N GLN A 138 -13.71 36.02 -0.56
CA GLN A 138 -13.56 36.01 -2.00
C GLN A 138 -12.17 36.51 -2.41
N ALA A 139 -11.71 37.66 -1.88
CA ALA A 139 -10.38 38.16 -2.18
C ALA A 139 -9.28 37.25 -1.62
N ALA A 140 -9.48 36.69 -0.42
CA ALA A 140 -8.56 35.72 0.17
C ALA A 140 -8.39 34.48 -0.73
N ASN A 141 -9.50 33.90 -1.20
CA ASN A 141 -9.48 32.76 -2.11
C ASN A 141 -8.88 33.13 -3.47
N GLU A 142 -9.21 34.28 -4.03
CA GLU A 142 -8.62 34.74 -5.29
C GLU A 142 -7.10 34.87 -5.19
N LEU A 143 -6.61 35.45 -4.09
CA LEU A 143 -5.19 35.54 -3.81
C LEU A 143 -4.57 34.14 -3.69
N PHE A 144 -5.21 33.25 -2.94
CA PHE A 144 -4.76 31.87 -2.75
C PHE A 144 -4.61 31.11 -4.09
N TYR A 145 -5.65 31.13 -4.92
CA TYR A 145 -5.71 30.31 -6.13
C TYR A 145 -5.02 30.96 -7.34
N LYS A 146 -4.92 32.29 -7.40
CA LYS A 146 -4.38 32.99 -8.58
C LYS A 146 -3.00 33.62 -8.37
N ASP A 147 -2.53 33.81 -7.14
CA ASP A 147 -1.22 34.40 -6.91
C ASP A 147 -0.09 33.46 -7.36
N ARG A 148 0.74 33.94 -8.29
CA ARG A 148 1.80 33.14 -8.89
C ARG A 148 2.84 32.63 -7.90
N LYS A 149 3.06 33.33 -6.77
CA LYS A 149 4.04 32.93 -5.75
C LYS A 149 3.50 31.81 -4.87
N ILE A 150 2.23 31.91 -4.45
CA ILE A 150 1.53 30.82 -3.75
C ILE A 150 1.48 29.58 -4.65
N GLN A 151 1.09 29.77 -5.92
CA GLN A 151 1.04 28.68 -6.89
C GLN A 151 2.43 28.07 -7.18
N ALA A 152 3.52 28.85 -7.08
CA ALA A 152 4.87 28.32 -7.22
C ALA A 152 5.25 27.42 -6.03
N LEU A 153 4.91 27.81 -4.80
CA LEU A 153 5.10 26.97 -3.63
C LEU A 153 4.27 25.69 -3.70
N GLU A 154 2.96 25.80 -4.00
CA GLU A 154 2.05 24.65 -4.10
C GLU A 154 2.53 23.65 -5.17
N ARG A 155 3.12 24.12 -6.29
CA ARG A 155 3.77 23.25 -7.27
C ARG A 155 4.97 22.49 -6.69
N GLN A 156 5.83 23.14 -5.90
CA GLN A 156 6.99 22.47 -5.29
C GLN A 156 6.55 21.46 -4.23
N ILE A 157 5.58 21.82 -3.39
CA ILE A 157 4.98 20.89 -2.42
C ILE A 157 4.34 19.70 -3.14
N GLY A 158 3.57 19.95 -4.20
CA GLY A 158 2.93 18.92 -5.01
C GLY A 158 3.94 17.98 -5.66
N LEU A 159 5.07 18.52 -6.14
CA LEU A 159 6.16 17.74 -6.70
C LEU A 159 6.81 16.82 -5.65
N GLY A 160 7.10 17.35 -4.46
CA GLY A 160 7.60 16.54 -3.35
C GLY A 160 6.64 15.43 -2.93
N SER A 161 5.35 15.74 -2.79
CA SER A 161 4.32 14.76 -2.46
C SER A 161 4.19 13.68 -3.53
N THR A 162 4.26 14.07 -4.80
CA THR A 162 4.22 13.13 -5.94
C THR A 162 5.40 12.16 -5.90
N ARG A 163 6.62 12.64 -5.59
CA ARG A 163 7.79 11.76 -5.45
C ARG A 163 7.73 10.87 -4.22
N ALA A 164 7.15 11.35 -3.12
CA ALA A 164 6.90 10.52 -1.95
C ALA A 164 5.89 9.39 -2.26
N THR A 165 4.82 9.69 -3.00
CA THR A 165 3.89 8.67 -3.51
C THR A 165 4.59 7.68 -4.44
N LEU A 166 5.41 8.16 -5.38
CA LEU A 166 6.16 7.30 -6.28
C LEU A 166 7.16 6.41 -5.53
N MET A 167 7.84 6.94 -4.51
CA MET A 167 8.70 6.17 -3.61
C MET A 167 7.91 5.08 -2.90
N HIS A 168 6.75 5.40 -2.32
CA HIS A 168 5.87 4.42 -1.70
C HIS A 168 5.50 3.30 -2.67
N TYR A 169 5.19 3.63 -3.92
CA TYR A 169 4.86 2.66 -4.96
C TYR A 169 6.03 1.78 -5.36
N TYR A 170 7.24 2.35 -5.48
CA TYR A 170 8.47 1.57 -5.68
C TYR A 170 8.76 0.64 -4.50
N LEU A 171 8.58 1.09 -3.25
CA LEU A 171 8.74 0.25 -2.07
C LEU A 171 7.76 -0.92 -2.06
N ARG A 172 6.48 -0.67 -2.35
CA ARG A 172 5.48 -1.75 -2.47
C ARG A 172 5.85 -2.78 -3.53
N GLY A 173 6.30 -2.33 -4.70
CA GLY A 173 6.77 -3.23 -5.76
C GLY A 173 8.04 -4.00 -5.35
N ALA A 174 9.00 -3.31 -4.73
CA ALA A 174 10.22 -3.94 -4.21
C ALA A 174 9.89 -5.02 -3.18
N ASP A 175 8.91 -4.77 -2.31
CA ASP A 175 8.47 -5.74 -1.31
C ASP A 175 7.75 -6.94 -1.93
N ALA A 176 6.79 -6.69 -2.83
CA ALA A 176 6.00 -7.75 -3.48
C ALA A 176 6.87 -8.73 -4.26
N TYR A 177 7.91 -8.23 -4.94
CA TYR A 177 8.79 -9.06 -5.80
C TYR A 177 10.17 -9.32 -5.20
N ARG A 178 10.45 -8.83 -3.99
CA ARG A 178 11.80 -8.84 -3.39
C ARG A 178 12.87 -8.25 -4.32
N SER A 179 12.53 -7.18 -5.05
CA SER A 179 13.35 -6.63 -6.15
C SER A 179 14.36 -5.58 -5.67
N PRO A 180 15.68 -5.86 -5.76
CA PRO A 180 16.71 -4.86 -5.51
C PRO A 180 16.64 -3.67 -6.47
N ALA A 181 16.20 -3.89 -7.71
CA ALA A 181 16.12 -2.85 -8.72
C ALA A 181 15.03 -1.82 -8.38
N LEU A 182 13.86 -2.28 -7.94
CA LEU A 182 12.78 -1.41 -7.47
C LEU A 182 13.14 -0.71 -6.16
N LEU A 183 13.83 -1.39 -5.25
CA LEU A 183 14.35 -0.75 -4.03
C LEU A 183 15.32 0.39 -4.35
N ALA A 184 16.27 0.19 -5.26
CA ALA A 184 17.21 1.22 -5.67
C ALA A 184 16.48 2.45 -6.29
N LYS A 185 15.36 2.24 -6.99
CA LYS A 185 14.50 3.32 -7.49
C LYS A 185 13.81 4.08 -6.37
N ALA A 186 13.30 3.39 -5.34
CA ALA A 186 12.75 4.04 -4.15
C ALA A 186 13.83 4.86 -3.41
N GLU A 187 15.02 4.29 -3.23
CA GLU A 187 16.15 4.96 -2.57
C GLU A 187 16.60 6.21 -3.31
N ALA A 188 16.59 6.21 -4.64
CA ALA A 188 16.94 7.37 -5.44
C ALA A 188 15.98 8.56 -5.23
N LEU A 189 14.74 8.31 -4.78
CA LEU A 189 13.75 9.35 -4.46
C LEU A 189 13.88 9.87 -3.03
N TRP A 190 14.52 9.10 -2.13
CA TRP A 190 14.59 9.42 -0.70
C TRP A 190 15.14 10.82 -0.39
N PRO A 191 16.25 11.28 -0.99
CA PRO A 191 16.79 12.60 -0.66
C PRO A 191 15.82 13.77 -0.94
N VAL A 192 14.95 13.64 -1.95
CA VAL A 192 13.92 14.65 -2.23
C VAL A 192 12.80 14.60 -1.20
N VAL A 193 12.40 13.40 -0.77
CA VAL A 193 11.43 13.20 0.31
C VAL A 193 11.97 13.74 1.64
N GLU A 194 13.23 13.48 1.95
CA GLU A 194 13.91 14.01 3.15
C GLU A 194 13.96 15.54 3.13
N ALA A 195 14.34 16.15 2.01
CA ALA A 195 14.33 17.60 1.85
C ALA A 195 12.92 18.20 2.04
N ARG A 196 11.87 17.53 1.54
CA ARG A 196 10.47 17.91 1.75
C ARG A 196 10.12 17.84 3.23
N ASN A 197 10.39 16.72 3.90
CA ASN A 197 10.03 16.53 5.31
C ASN A 197 10.76 17.55 6.19
N ALA A 198 12.08 17.73 5.98
CA ALA A 198 12.85 18.74 6.69
C ALA A 198 12.32 20.16 6.48
N PHE A 199 11.75 20.48 5.30
CA PHE A 199 11.07 21.75 5.07
C PHE A 199 9.80 21.88 5.92
N PHE A 200 8.96 20.85 5.95
CA PHE A 200 7.75 20.84 6.78
C PHE A 200 8.07 20.96 8.27
N ASP A 201 9.09 20.24 8.75
CA ASP A 201 9.50 20.29 10.16
C ASP A 201 9.96 21.71 10.55
N ARG A 202 10.79 22.36 9.71
CA ARG A 202 11.24 23.74 9.93
C ARG A 202 10.11 24.77 9.92
N HIS A 203 9.00 24.47 9.25
CA HIS A 203 7.90 25.41 9.03
C HIS A 203 6.55 24.95 9.61
N ALA A 204 6.57 23.93 10.47
CA ALA A 204 5.36 23.25 10.96
C ALA A 204 4.35 24.20 11.59
N GLU A 205 4.80 25.09 12.48
CA GLU A 205 3.92 26.07 13.16
C GLU A 205 3.24 27.03 12.16
N THR A 206 4.00 27.52 11.18
CA THR A 206 3.47 28.46 10.18
C THR A 206 2.54 27.75 9.21
N ILE A 207 2.90 26.55 8.75
CA ILE A 207 2.07 25.75 7.85
C ILE A 207 0.77 25.33 8.54
N ALA A 208 0.81 24.89 9.80
CA ALA A 208 -0.38 24.53 10.58
C ALA A 208 -1.34 25.72 10.72
N THR A 209 -0.81 26.93 10.97
CA THR A 209 -1.61 28.16 11.05
C THR A 209 -2.31 28.48 9.71
N LEU A 210 -1.65 28.20 8.59
CA LEU A 210 -2.21 28.40 7.26
C LEU A 210 -3.21 27.30 6.86
N GLN A 211 -2.99 26.05 7.30
CA GLN A 211 -3.84 24.90 7.00
C GLN A 211 -5.15 24.89 7.78
N ARG A 212 -5.17 25.35 9.05
CA ARG A 212 -6.40 25.51 9.85
C ARG A 212 -7.45 26.42 9.19
N LYS A 213 -7.08 27.15 8.14
CA LYS A 213 -7.91 28.12 7.41
C LYS A 213 -8.28 27.66 5.99
N LYS A 214 -7.76 26.52 5.52
CA LYS A 214 -8.26 25.85 4.30
C LYS A 214 -9.53 25.06 4.66
N PRO A 215 -10.51 24.92 3.76
CA PRO A 215 -11.51 23.86 3.90
C PRO A 215 -10.76 22.52 4.01
N TYR A 216 -11.07 21.78 5.07
CA TYR A 216 -10.46 20.49 5.42
C TYR A 216 -10.36 19.57 4.20
N ASP A 217 -9.14 19.20 3.77
CA ASP A 217 -8.91 18.13 2.78
C ASP A 217 -8.30 16.91 3.47
N PRO A 218 -9.10 15.87 3.79
CA PRO A 218 -8.62 14.67 4.48
C PRO A 218 -7.56 13.89 3.70
N ARG A 219 -7.38 14.16 2.39
CA ARG A 219 -6.34 13.54 1.58
C ARG A 219 -4.94 14.05 1.92
N LEU A 220 -4.83 15.30 2.38
CA LEU A 220 -3.54 15.86 2.82
C LEU A 220 -3.05 15.19 4.11
N GLU A 221 -3.95 14.83 5.03
CA GLU A 221 -3.64 14.06 6.24
C GLU A 221 -3.16 12.64 5.91
N LEU A 222 -3.89 11.93 5.05
CA LEU A 222 -3.54 10.56 4.65
C LEU A 222 -2.16 10.46 4.00
N VAL A 223 -1.84 11.39 3.10
CA VAL A 223 -0.53 11.47 2.43
C VAL A 223 0.56 11.84 3.44
N ASN A 224 0.29 12.72 4.39
CA ASN A 224 1.27 13.09 5.42
C ASN A 224 1.55 11.93 6.38
N ALA A 225 0.55 11.18 6.81
CA ALA A 225 0.75 10.01 7.68
C ALA A 225 1.58 8.91 7.01
N GLU A 226 1.34 8.63 5.72
CA GLU A 226 2.19 7.69 4.95
C GLU A 226 3.63 8.20 4.80
N ASN A 227 3.81 9.50 4.59
CA ASN A 227 5.14 10.09 4.43
C ASN A 227 5.99 10.03 5.71
N LEU A 228 5.36 10.11 6.88
CA LEU A 228 6.05 9.96 8.17
C LEU A 228 6.59 8.54 8.38
N LEU A 229 5.98 7.54 7.75
CA LEU A 229 6.39 6.14 7.85
C LEU A 229 7.37 5.70 6.75
N LEU A 230 7.54 6.48 5.68
CA LEU A 230 8.48 6.16 4.60
C LEU A 230 9.91 5.80 5.08
N PRO A 231 10.54 6.48 6.05
CA PRO A 231 11.85 6.03 6.56
C PRO A 231 11.79 4.64 7.18
N TYR A 232 10.72 4.34 7.91
CA TYR A 232 10.48 3.02 8.49
C TYR A 232 10.26 1.97 7.39
N SER A 233 9.34 2.23 6.44
CA SER A 233 9.06 1.34 5.29
C SER A 233 10.32 1.08 4.46
N LEU A 234 11.17 2.09 4.26
CA LEU A 234 12.44 1.94 3.53
C LEU A 234 13.44 1.06 4.30
N ALA A 235 13.61 1.26 5.60
CA ALA A 235 14.47 0.41 6.42
C ALA A 235 13.98 -1.04 6.42
N ASN A 236 12.67 -1.22 6.50
CA ASN A 236 12.00 -2.50 6.38
C ASN A 236 12.27 -3.20 5.04
N ALA A 237 12.15 -2.48 3.93
CA ALA A 237 12.44 -3.02 2.61
C ALA A 237 13.94 -3.38 2.45
N ARG A 238 14.85 -2.55 2.97
CA ARG A 238 16.30 -2.84 3.01
C ARG A 238 16.60 -4.11 3.80
N TYR A 239 15.95 -4.28 4.96
CA TYR A 239 16.07 -5.49 5.73
C TYR A 239 15.57 -6.72 4.96
N ARG A 240 14.39 -6.63 4.33
CA ARG A 240 13.81 -7.74 3.56
C ARG A 240 14.62 -8.14 2.32
N ILE A 241 15.23 -7.18 1.64
CA ILE A 241 15.86 -7.38 0.33
C ILE A 241 17.38 -7.53 0.43
N HIS A 242 18.02 -6.78 1.32
CA HIS A 242 19.48 -6.72 1.47
C HIS A 242 19.99 -7.21 2.81
N ASP A 243 19.09 -7.60 3.71
CA ASP A 243 19.43 -8.06 5.05
C ASP A 243 20.15 -7.01 5.92
N VAL A 244 19.86 -5.73 5.67
CA VAL A 244 20.42 -4.62 6.45
C VAL A 244 19.60 -4.44 7.72
N GLU A 245 20.13 -4.90 8.85
CA GLU A 245 19.51 -4.70 10.17
C GLU A 245 19.42 -3.21 10.54
N PHE A 246 18.36 -2.88 11.28
CA PHE A 246 18.14 -1.54 11.79
C PHE A 246 17.58 -1.59 13.21
N ASP A 247 17.77 -0.51 13.95
CA ASP A 247 17.19 -0.35 15.28
C ASP A 247 15.72 0.07 15.14
N ARG A 248 14.82 -0.92 15.29
CA ARG A 248 13.36 -0.75 15.22
C ARG A 248 12.87 0.30 16.21
N ASP A 249 13.37 0.30 17.44
CA ASP A 249 12.90 1.21 18.49
C ASP A 249 13.31 2.65 18.18
N THR A 250 14.54 2.84 17.68
CA THR A 250 15.00 4.16 17.22
C THR A 250 14.17 4.67 16.05
N LEU A 251 13.88 3.86 15.02
CA LEU A 251 13.06 4.31 13.89
C LEU A 251 11.60 4.56 14.28
N ARG A 252 11.05 3.71 15.15
CA ARG A 252 9.70 3.89 15.71
C ARG A 252 9.60 5.20 16.49
N LYS A 253 10.59 5.50 17.33
CA LYS A 253 10.67 6.75 18.07
C LYS A 253 10.88 7.97 17.16
N ALA A 254 11.64 7.82 16.08
CA ALA A 254 11.81 8.90 15.11
C ALA A 254 10.53 9.18 14.31
N ALA A 255 9.80 8.15 13.92
CA ALA A 255 8.57 8.28 13.15
C ALA A 255 7.37 8.74 14.00
N LEU A 256 7.30 8.27 15.25
CA LEU A 256 6.15 8.47 16.13
C LEU A 256 6.49 9.22 17.42
N GLY A 257 7.65 9.85 17.59
CA GLY A 257 8.08 10.36 18.91
C GLY A 257 7.04 11.23 19.63
N ASP A 258 6.44 12.18 18.91
CA ASP A 258 5.37 13.03 19.46
C ASP A 258 4.06 12.27 19.64
N TRP A 259 3.76 11.33 18.74
CA TRP A 259 2.61 10.44 18.89
C TRP A 259 2.76 9.52 20.10
N LEU A 260 3.92 8.87 20.30
CA LEU A 260 4.24 7.99 21.43
C LEU A 260 4.21 8.78 22.74
N ALA A 261 4.71 10.01 22.76
CA ALA A 261 4.63 10.87 23.95
C ALA A 261 3.17 11.24 24.28
N GLY A 262 2.32 11.47 23.27
CA GLY A 262 0.89 11.66 23.45
C GLY A 262 0.15 10.35 23.77
N ALA A 263 0.56 9.23 23.19
CA ALA A 263 -0.05 7.93 23.36
C ALA A 263 0.31 7.32 24.70
N GLU A 264 1.53 7.46 25.23
CA GLU A 264 1.88 7.06 26.61
C GLU A 264 0.96 7.73 27.64
N GLN A 265 0.50 8.96 27.38
CA GLN A 265 -0.48 9.66 28.22
C GLN A 265 -1.91 9.07 28.08
N VAL A 266 -2.17 8.32 27.01
CA VAL A 266 -3.47 7.73 26.63
C VAL A 266 -3.49 6.20 26.80
N ASP A 267 -2.33 5.54 26.81
CA ASP A 267 -2.16 4.09 26.91
C ASP A 267 -2.59 3.62 28.31
N ASP A 268 -2.36 4.46 29.31
CA ASP A 268 -2.93 4.34 30.67
C ASP A 268 -4.49 4.35 30.67
N PHE A 269 -5.13 4.77 29.58
CA PHE A 269 -6.57 5.05 29.48
C PHE A 269 -7.36 4.09 28.58
N VAL A 270 -6.79 3.69 27.44
CA VAL A 270 -7.52 2.94 26.40
C VAL A 270 -7.41 1.42 26.58
N TRP A 271 -6.41 0.92 27.31
CA TRP A 271 -6.02 -0.49 27.26
C TRP A 271 -6.14 -1.27 28.56
N MET A 272 -6.46 -0.60 29.66
CA MET A 272 -6.91 -1.29 30.84
C MET A 272 -8.43 -1.51 30.71
N GLU A 273 -8.89 -2.75 30.82
CA GLU A 273 -10.29 -3.08 31.19
C GLU A 273 -10.57 -2.57 32.61
N ILE A 274 -10.48 -1.26 32.83
CA ILE A 274 -10.92 -0.65 34.08
C ILE A 274 -12.43 -0.49 33.91
N GLU A 275 -13.19 -1.08 34.83
CA GLU A 275 -14.51 -0.57 35.16
C GLU A 275 -14.32 0.87 35.67
N VAL A 276 -14.26 1.84 34.77
CA VAL A 276 -13.99 3.24 35.13
C VAL A 276 -15.25 3.82 35.75
N GLU A 277 -15.35 3.77 37.08
CA GLU A 277 -16.40 4.46 37.83
C GLU A 277 -16.24 6.00 37.83
N SER A 278 -15.10 6.54 37.39
CA SER A 278 -14.94 7.98 37.11
C SER A 278 -13.72 8.29 36.24
N ILE A 279 -13.96 8.84 35.05
CA ILE A 279 -12.94 9.48 34.22
C ILE A 279 -12.71 10.90 34.79
N ASP A 280 -11.49 11.23 35.20
CA ASP A 280 -11.13 12.59 35.65
C ASP A 280 -11.04 13.53 34.43
N GLU A 281 -11.72 14.68 34.53
CA GLU A 281 -11.89 15.71 33.49
C GLU A 281 -10.56 16.28 32.99
N THR A 282 -9.52 16.25 33.82
CA THR A 282 -8.16 16.68 33.46
C THR A 282 -7.57 15.76 32.38
N TYR A 283 -7.83 14.45 32.46
CA TYR A 283 -7.32 13.47 31.50
C TYR A 283 -8.05 13.54 30.16
N LEU A 284 -9.36 13.80 30.16
CA LEU A 284 -10.10 14.07 28.92
C LEU A 284 -9.61 15.33 28.21
N THR A 285 -9.19 16.33 28.99
CA THR A 285 -8.62 17.58 28.45
C THR A 285 -7.25 17.32 27.83
N ASP A 286 -6.40 16.51 28.47
CA ASP A 286 -5.08 16.15 27.94
C ASP A 286 -5.19 15.25 26.70
N LEU A 287 -6.10 14.27 26.70
CA LEU A 287 -6.42 13.44 25.54
C LEU A 287 -6.97 14.27 24.38
N ALA A 288 -7.92 15.17 24.64
CA ALA A 288 -8.45 16.08 23.62
C ALA A 288 -7.33 16.97 23.07
N ALA A 289 -6.44 17.50 23.92
CA ALA A 289 -5.30 18.29 23.48
C ALA A 289 -4.29 17.46 22.67
N ALA A 290 -4.08 16.19 22.99
CA ALA A 290 -3.22 15.29 22.21
C ALA A 290 -3.83 14.97 20.83
N ILE A 291 -5.12 14.65 20.77
CA ILE A 291 -5.88 14.44 19.53
C ILE A 291 -5.89 15.72 18.68
N GLU A 292 -6.09 16.89 19.29
CA GLU A 292 -6.07 18.18 18.59
C GLU A 292 -4.68 18.56 18.06
N ARG A 293 -3.61 18.06 18.70
CA ARG A 293 -2.22 18.31 18.27
C ARG A 293 -1.78 17.41 17.14
N GLU A 294 -2.27 16.18 17.08
CA GLU A 294 -1.92 15.21 16.02
C GLU A 294 -3.16 14.84 15.20
N PRO A 295 -3.36 15.48 14.02
CA PRO A 295 -4.52 15.20 13.17
C PRO A 295 -4.63 13.73 12.73
N ASN A 296 -3.55 12.96 12.84
CA ASN A 296 -3.50 11.53 12.48
C ASN A 296 -3.42 10.59 13.69
N PHE A 297 -3.81 11.04 14.89
CA PHE A 297 -3.61 10.33 16.15
C PHE A 297 -4.06 8.85 16.11
N MET A 298 -5.16 8.54 15.43
CA MET A 298 -5.64 7.15 15.32
C MET A 298 -5.06 6.38 14.13
N ARG A 299 -4.55 7.06 13.10
CA ARG A 299 -4.16 6.43 11.82
C ARG A 299 -2.68 6.03 11.76
N LEU A 300 -1.80 6.85 12.34
CA LEU A 300 -0.37 6.58 12.41
C LEU A 300 -0.01 5.27 13.13
N PRO A 301 -0.55 4.96 14.33
CA PRO A 301 -0.24 3.72 15.04
C PRO A 301 -0.65 2.45 14.27
N THR A 302 -1.83 2.43 13.65
CA THR A 302 -2.27 1.28 12.83
C THR A 302 -1.32 1.03 11.67
N LYS A 303 -0.94 2.09 10.95
CA LYS A 303 0.03 1.98 9.84
C LYS A 303 1.42 1.57 10.32
N LEU A 304 1.86 2.02 11.51
CA LEU A 304 3.11 1.54 12.10
C LEU A 304 3.01 0.06 12.49
N TRP A 305 1.91 -0.39 13.10
CA TRP A 305 1.72 -1.80 13.44
C TRP A 305 1.85 -2.69 12.23
N ARG A 306 1.30 -2.27 11.09
CA ARG A 306 1.51 -2.97 9.83
C ARG A 306 2.99 -3.09 9.47
N GLU A 307 3.74 -2.00 9.56
CA GLU A 307 5.18 -2.05 9.29
C GLU A 307 5.94 -2.93 10.29
N ASP A 308 5.50 -2.96 11.56
CA ASP A 308 6.01 -3.87 12.58
C ASP A 308 5.69 -5.34 12.25
N VAL A 309 4.48 -5.64 11.74
CA VAL A 309 4.09 -6.97 11.24
C VAL A 309 5.00 -7.37 10.07
N LEU A 310 5.21 -6.48 9.11
CA LEU A 310 6.07 -6.73 7.94
C LEU A 310 7.54 -6.94 8.36
N TYR A 311 8.01 -6.26 9.40
CA TYR A 311 9.34 -6.49 9.99
C TYR A 311 9.42 -7.86 10.68
N GLY A 312 8.43 -8.19 11.50
CA GLY A 312 8.32 -9.50 12.16
C GLY A 312 8.33 -10.63 11.15
N PHE A 313 7.55 -10.50 10.07
CA PHE A 313 7.54 -11.44 8.95
C PHE A 313 8.93 -11.59 8.30
N ALA A 314 9.59 -10.46 8.02
CA ALA A 314 10.93 -10.47 7.43
C ALA A 314 11.91 -11.28 8.30
N ARG A 315 11.92 -11.03 9.62
CA ARG A 315 12.76 -11.78 10.57
C ARG A 315 12.41 -13.26 10.58
N ALA A 316 11.12 -13.56 10.60
CA ALA A 316 10.57 -14.90 10.56
C ALA A 316 10.79 -15.63 9.22
N SER A 317 11.32 -14.98 8.18
CA SER A 317 11.56 -15.60 6.87
C SER A 317 13.05 -15.75 6.51
N LYS A 318 13.96 -15.21 7.35
CA LYS A 318 15.38 -14.94 7.04
C LYS A 318 16.30 -16.18 7.00
N THR A 319 16.29 -17.04 8.02
CA THR A 319 17.11 -18.27 8.05
C THR A 319 16.25 -19.48 8.40
N PRO A 320 16.54 -20.70 7.93
CA PRO A 320 15.78 -21.89 8.34
C PRO A 320 15.65 -22.07 9.86
N GLY A 321 16.65 -21.62 10.63
CA GLY A 321 16.62 -21.66 12.09
C GLY A 321 15.80 -20.54 12.75
N ASP A 322 15.84 -19.32 12.22
CA ASP A 322 15.00 -18.20 12.71
C ASP A 322 13.56 -18.30 12.21
N ARG A 323 13.38 -18.98 11.08
CA ARG A 323 12.10 -19.26 10.45
C ARG A 323 11.16 -19.99 11.36
N CYS A 324 11.63 -20.73 12.36
CA CYS A 324 10.75 -21.55 13.16
C CYS A 324 10.67 -21.08 14.63
N LYS A 325 11.17 -19.87 14.94
CA LYS A 325 11.01 -19.28 16.28
C LYS A 325 9.56 -18.85 16.48
N ALA A 326 8.84 -19.57 17.33
CA ALA A 326 7.43 -19.34 17.64
C ALA A 326 7.15 -17.86 17.98
N ASP A 327 7.99 -17.26 18.83
CA ASP A 327 7.87 -15.87 19.26
C ASP A 327 7.75 -14.87 18.10
N ASN A 328 8.43 -15.11 16.96
CA ASN A 328 8.38 -14.21 15.82
C ASN A 328 7.05 -14.28 15.04
N PHE A 329 6.42 -15.46 14.95
CA PHE A 329 5.11 -15.61 14.30
C PHE A 329 3.98 -15.20 15.22
N ASP A 330 4.08 -15.57 16.50
CA ASP A 330 3.07 -15.26 17.49
C ASP A 330 3.02 -13.74 17.71
N GLU A 331 4.16 -13.05 17.79
CA GLU A 331 4.20 -11.58 17.83
C GLU A 331 3.53 -10.98 16.57
N ALA A 332 3.89 -11.44 15.37
CA ALA A 332 3.33 -10.91 14.13
C ALA A 332 1.82 -11.20 13.98
N MET A 333 1.36 -12.39 14.37
CA MET A 333 -0.05 -12.76 14.35
C MET A 333 -0.85 -11.98 15.40
N ILE A 334 -0.31 -11.80 16.62
CA ILE A 334 -0.94 -10.97 17.66
C ILE A 334 -1.07 -9.53 17.17
N LEU A 335 -0.01 -8.97 16.56
CA LEU A 335 -0.04 -7.61 16.03
C LEU A 335 -1.08 -7.47 14.91
N LEU A 336 -1.17 -8.46 14.01
CA LEU A 336 -2.17 -8.46 12.94
C LEU A 336 -3.60 -8.63 13.45
N GLU A 337 -3.83 -9.51 14.43
CA GLU A 337 -5.14 -9.68 15.06
C GLU A 337 -5.58 -8.42 15.82
N ARG A 338 -4.62 -7.71 16.43
CA ARG A 338 -4.86 -6.39 17.04
C ARG A 338 -5.21 -5.36 15.96
N GLU A 339 -4.44 -5.28 14.88
CA GLU A 339 -4.72 -4.39 13.74
C GLU A 339 -6.16 -4.62 13.22
N GLU A 340 -6.54 -5.88 12.99
CA GLU A 340 -7.89 -6.26 12.56
C GLU A 340 -8.98 -5.91 13.57
N ARG A 341 -8.72 -6.10 14.87
CA ARG A 341 -9.66 -5.74 15.93
C ARG A 341 -9.88 -4.23 15.99
N HIS A 342 -8.81 -3.45 15.94
CA HIS A 342 -8.89 -1.99 15.95
C HIS A 342 -9.58 -1.43 14.72
N GLY A 343 -9.30 -1.97 13.54
CA GLY A 343 -9.99 -1.60 12.31
C GLY A 343 -11.51 -1.82 12.42
N ARG A 344 -11.95 -2.91 13.06
CA ARG A 344 -13.38 -3.18 13.31
C ARG A 344 -14.00 -2.24 14.36
N ASP A 345 -13.33 -2.04 15.49
CA ASP A 345 -13.89 -1.33 16.65
C ASP A 345 -14.03 0.18 16.44
N LEU A 346 -13.12 0.78 15.64
CA LEU A 346 -13.13 2.23 15.44
C LEU A 346 -14.25 2.73 14.51
N ALA A 347 -14.98 1.83 13.82
CA ALA A 347 -15.95 2.18 12.77
C ALA A 347 -15.42 3.22 11.75
N GLU A 348 -14.10 3.42 11.72
CA GLU A 348 -13.45 4.34 10.82
C GLU A 348 -13.50 3.70 9.44
N PRO A 349 -13.99 4.41 8.42
CA PRO A 349 -14.06 3.88 7.06
C PRO A 349 -12.64 3.86 6.46
N PHE A 350 -11.78 2.99 6.96
CA PHE A 350 -10.50 2.61 6.34
C PHE A 350 -10.78 1.75 5.11
N GLY A 351 -11.48 2.30 4.11
CA GLY A 351 -11.89 1.50 2.94
C GLY A 351 -12.79 0.30 3.25
N TYR A 352 -13.31 0.15 4.49
CA TYR A 352 -14.29 -0.84 4.94
C TYR A 352 -15.69 -0.62 4.35
N TRP A 353 -15.79 -0.35 3.05
CA TRP A 353 -17.05 -0.51 2.35
C TRP A 353 -17.14 -1.98 1.90
N ASP A 354 -18.19 -2.68 2.34
CA ASP A 354 -18.63 -4.02 1.89
C ASP A 354 -17.89 -5.29 2.38
N GLY A 355 -17.37 -5.32 3.62
CA GLY A 355 -16.89 -6.60 4.19
C GLY A 355 -15.66 -7.19 3.50
N TYR A 356 -14.96 -6.38 2.71
CA TYR A 356 -13.65 -6.69 2.17
C TYR A 356 -12.60 -6.40 3.24
N PHE A 357 -11.86 -7.43 3.67
CA PHE A 357 -10.49 -7.20 4.13
C PHE A 357 -9.76 -6.46 2.99
N PRO A 358 -9.03 -5.38 3.25
CA PRO A 358 -8.15 -4.83 2.24
C PRO A 358 -7.26 -5.97 1.74
N GLU A 359 -7.29 -6.27 0.44
CA GLU A 359 -6.68 -7.50 -0.15
C GLU A 359 -5.25 -7.77 0.36
N HIS A 360 -4.50 -6.70 0.65
CA HIS A 360 -3.15 -6.76 1.21
C HIS A 360 -3.04 -7.31 2.65
N GLU A 361 -4.03 -7.08 3.54
CA GLU A 361 -4.04 -7.61 4.91
C GLU A 361 -4.30 -9.12 4.89
N ARG A 362 -5.30 -9.52 4.09
CA ARG A 362 -5.60 -10.93 3.81
C ARG A 362 -4.36 -11.65 3.26
N ASP A 363 -3.67 -11.01 2.33
CA ASP A 363 -2.43 -11.53 1.75
C ASP A 363 -1.30 -11.65 2.77
N THR A 364 -1.11 -10.63 3.61
CA THR A 364 -0.09 -10.65 4.68
C THR A 364 -0.38 -11.76 5.69
N ARG A 365 -1.65 -11.91 6.09
CA ARG A 365 -2.09 -13.01 6.97
C ARG A 365 -1.85 -14.38 6.32
N LEU A 366 -2.19 -14.51 5.04
CA LEU A 366 -1.97 -15.74 4.29
C LEU A 366 -0.47 -16.09 4.24
N GLU A 367 0.40 -15.12 3.97
CA GLU A 367 1.85 -15.32 3.98
C GLU A 367 2.38 -15.75 5.35
N LEU A 368 1.90 -15.14 6.44
CA LEU A 368 2.26 -15.53 7.81
C LEU A 368 1.83 -16.97 8.13
N LEU A 369 0.60 -17.34 7.78
CA LEU A 369 0.09 -18.70 8.00
C LEU A 369 0.88 -19.72 7.16
N LEU A 370 1.18 -19.40 5.90
CA LEU A 370 1.98 -20.26 5.03
C LEU A 370 3.41 -20.43 5.56
N ALA A 371 4.03 -19.34 6.02
CA ALA A 371 5.35 -19.39 6.61
C ALA A 371 5.35 -20.24 7.89
N LYS A 372 4.39 -20.03 8.80
CA LYS A 372 4.22 -20.84 10.01
C LYS A 372 4.03 -22.33 9.68
N ALA A 373 3.14 -22.66 8.74
CA ALA A 373 2.91 -24.04 8.32
C ALA A 373 4.18 -24.69 7.74
N GLY A 374 4.95 -23.95 6.94
CA GLY A 374 6.24 -24.42 6.44
C GLY A 374 7.25 -24.75 7.55
N CYS A 375 7.18 -24.03 8.67
CA CYS A 375 8.06 -24.22 9.82
C CYS A 375 7.66 -25.43 10.65
N ASP A 376 6.36 -25.59 10.90
CA ASP A 376 5.81 -26.81 11.50
C ASP A 376 6.19 -28.04 10.66
N LEU A 377 6.11 -27.97 9.33
CA LEU A 377 6.56 -29.05 8.44
C LEU A 377 8.06 -29.33 8.50
N SER A 378 8.89 -28.29 8.65
CA SER A 378 10.33 -28.45 8.83
C SER A 378 10.65 -29.14 10.17
N HIS A 379 9.98 -28.74 11.25
CA HIS A 379 10.13 -29.38 12.55
C HIS A 379 9.63 -30.82 12.57
N ALA A 380 8.49 -31.12 11.91
CA ALA A 380 8.00 -32.47 11.75
C ALA A 380 9.03 -33.37 11.06
N ARG A 381 9.70 -32.87 10.00
CA ARG A 381 10.78 -33.59 9.32
C ARG A 381 11.99 -33.83 10.23
N GLN A 382 12.42 -32.83 10.99
CA GLN A 382 13.52 -32.97 11.92
C GLN A 382 13.20 -34.00 13.03
N ALA A 383 12.00 -33.94 13.60
CA ALA A 383 11.53 -34.90 14.60
C ALA A 383 11.54 -36.34 14.05
N ARG A 384 11.09 -36.52 12.81
CA ARG A 384 11.18 -37.81 12.11
C ARG A 384 12.62 -38.33 12.01
N GLU A 385 13.54 -37.48 11.58
CA GLU A 385 14.97 -37.83 11.42
C GLU A 385 15.62 -38.19 12.76
N SER A 386 15.18 -37.54 13.84
CA SER A 386 15.59 -37.84 15.22
C SER A 386 14.89 -39.05 15.84
N GLY A 387 13.88 -39.62 15.19
CA GLY A 387 13.10 -40.74 15.73
C GLY A 387 12.12 -40.34 16.84
N GLU A 388 11.56 -39.14 16.76
CA GLU A 388 10.62 -38.55 17.73
C GLU A 388 9.20 -38.46 17.13
N PRO A 389 8.46 -39.59 17.02
CA PRO A 389 7.19 -39.63 16.29
C PRO A 389 6.05 -38.85 16.94
N GLU A 390 6.05 -38.68 18.27
CA GLU A 390 5.07 -37.82 18.97
C GLU A 390 5.26 -36.35 18.56
N THR A 391 6.50 -35.88 18.56
CA THR A 391 6.88 -34.54 18.12
C THR A 391 6.59 -34.33 16.64
N GLU A 392 6.85 -35.32 15.78
CA GLU A 392 6.44 -35.27 14.36
C GLU A 392 4.91 -35.12 14.25
N ASN A 393 4.14 -35.92 14.99
CA ASN A 393 2.68 -35.88 14.98
C ASN A 393 2.12 -34.51 15.39
N ASP A 394 2.65 -33.92 16.46
CA ASP A 394 2.16 -32.63 16.98
C ASP A 394 2.42 -31.48 15.98
N HIS A 395 3.59 -31.48 15.32
CA HIS A 395 3.90 -30.50 14.29
C HIS A 395 3.06 -30.70 13.01
N LEU A 396 2.77 -31.94 12.61
CA LEU A 396 1.87 -32.20 11.47
C LEU A 396 0.43 -31.72 11.78
N GLU A 397 -0.05 -31.90 13.00
CA GLU A 397 -1.34 -31.37 13.45
C GLU A 397 -1.38 -29.84 13.38
N ALA A 398 -0.35 -29.18 13.93
CA ALA A 398 -0.21 -27.73 13.89
C ALA A 398 -0.16 -27.18 12.44
N ALA A 399 0.56 -27.86 11.55
CA ALA A 399 0.62 -27.51 10.13
C ALA A 399 -0.75 -27.64 9.44
N LEU A 400 -1.50 -28.72 9.70
CA LEU A 400 -2.84 -28.92 9.13
C LEU A 400 -3.82 -27.82 9.58
N SER A 401 -3.83 -27.49 10.88
CA SER A 401 -4.66 -26.41 11.44
C SER A 401 -4.31 -25.04 10.84
N THR A 402 -3.00 -24.77 10.67
CA THR A 402 -2.51 -23.52 10.09
C THR A 402 -2.90 -23.42 8.60
N LEU A 403 -2.75 -24.49 7.83
CA LEU A 403 -3.15 -24.55 6.41
C LEU A 403 -4.67 -24.46 6.23
N ASP A 404 -5.44 -24.98 7.19
CA ASP A 404 -6.89 -24.82 7.21
C ASP A 404 -7.31 -23.36 7.36
N SER A 405 -6.63 -22.63 8.26
CA SER A 405 -6.81 -21.19 8.44
C SER A 405 -6.38 -20.43 7.18
N ALA A 406 -5.24 -20.79 6.57
CA ALA A 406 -4.73 -20.15 5.36
C ALA A 406 -5.73 -20.26 4.19
N ARG A 407 -6.38 -21.42 4.04
CA ARG A 407 -7.41 -21.63 3.02
C ARG A 407 -8.59 -20.67 3.15
N GLN A 408 -8.99 -20.28 4.35
CA GLN A 408 -10.12 -19.37 4.53
C GLN A 408 -9.86 -17.98 3.91
N LEU A 409 -8.59 -17.67 3.65
CA LEU A 409 -8.13 -16.40 3.10
C LEU A 409 -7.91 -16.44 1.58
N VAL A 410 -8.02 -17.60 0.93
CA VAL A 410 -7.76 -17.73 -0.51
C VAL A 410 -8.84 -18.55 -1.21
N GLN A 411 -9.52 -17.90 -2.16
CA GLN A 411 -10.46 -18.58 -3.05
C GLN A 411 -9.78 -18.99 -4.37
N PRO A 412 -10.18 -20.12 -4.98
CA PRO A 412 -9.55 -20.65 -6.18
C PRO A 412 -9.72 -19.73 -7.40
N ASP A 413 -10.80 -18.95 -7.46
CA ASP A 413 -11.11 -17.99 -8.52
C ASP A 413 -10.46 -16.62 -8.29
N GLU A 414 -10.17 -16.26 -7.04
CA GLU A 414 -9.55 -14.97 -6.70
C GLU A 414 -8.03 -14.98 -6.82
N ALA A 415 -7.35 -16.03 -6.35
CA ALA A 415 -5.89 -16.16 -6.45
C ALA A 415 -5.46 -17.62 -6.72
N PRO A 416 -5.63 -18.11 -7.96
CA PRO A 416 -5.45 -19.51 -8.34
C PRO A 416 -4.07 -20.09 -7.99
N SER A 417 -2.99 -19.30 -8.16
CA SER A 417 -1.62 -19.72 -7.87
C SER A 417 -1.39 -19.96 -6.38
N ARG A 418 -1.85 -19.03 -5.54
CA ARG A 418 -1.74 -19.12 -4.07
C ARG A 418 -2.61 -20.26 -3.53
N PHE A 419 -3.83 -20.41 -4.06
CA PHE A 419 -4.71 -21.53 -3.73
C PHE A 419 -4.03 -22.88 -4.01
N ARG A 420 -3.37 -23.02 -5.17
CA ARG A 420 -2.61 -24.24 -5.51
C ARG A 420 -1.52 -24.56 -4.49
N GLY A 421 -0.79 -23.53 -4.03
CA GLY A 421 0.22 -23.69 -2.97
C GLY A 421 -0.36 -24.24 -1.67
N VAL A 422 -1.40 -23.60 -1.13
CA VAL A 422 -2.09 -24.04 0.10
C VAL A 422 -2.61 -25.47 -0.06
N ALA A 423 -3.30 -25.75 -1.18
CA ALA A 423 -3.90 -27.05 -1.46
C ALA A 423 -2.85 -28.17 -1.55
N ALA A 424 -1.74 -27.92 -2.25
CA ALA A 424 -0.66 -28.88 -2.38
C ALA A 424 -0.02 -29.21 -1.03
N SER A 425 0.33 -28.18 -0.24
CA SER A 425 0.89 -28.36 1.10
C SER A 425 -0.06 -29.09 2.04
N TYR A 426 -1.37 -28.81 2.00
CA TYR A 426 -2.34 -29.52 2.83
C TYR A 426 -2.42 -31.01 2.45
N LEU A 427 -2.52 -31.33 1.17
CA LEU A 427 -2.63 -32.71 0.69
C LEU A 427 -1.36 -33.52 1.00
N GLU A 428 -0.17 -32.91 0.89
CA GLU A 428 1.10 -33.51 1.28
C GLU A 428 1.15 -33.79 2.78
N THR A 429 0.82 -32.79 3.62
CA THR A 429 0.78 -32.92 5.09
C THR A 429 -0.20 -34.01 5.52
N ALA A 430 -1.40 -34.06 4.93
CA ALA A 430 -2.41 -35.07 5.24
C ALA A 430 -1.95 -36.48 4.84
N ALA A 431 -1.27 -36.64 3.70
CA ALA A 431 -0.67 -37.91 3.30
C ALA A 431 0.40 -38.35 4.32
N ARG A 432 1.29 -37.45 4.73
CA ARG A 432 2.34 -37.74 5.71
C ARG A 432 1.77 -38.17 7.06
N CYS A 433 0.75 -37.48 7.54
CA CYS A 433 0.09 -37.84 8.78
C CYS A 433 -0.53 -39.26 8.73
N ARG A 434 -1.10 -39.67 7.59
CA ARG A 434 -1.59 -41.05 7.42
C ARG A 434 -0.47 -42.09 7.44
N GLU A 435 0.67 -41.78 6.84
CA GLU A 435 1.84 -42.67 6.92
C GLU A 435 2.30 -42.86 8.36
N LEU A 436 2.38 -41.77 9.14
CA LEU A 436 2.73 -41.81 10.55
C LEU A 436 1.70 -42.58 11.39
N ALA A 437 0.40 -42.38 11.14
CA ALA A 437 -0.67 -43.11 11.82
C ALA A 437 -0.65 -44.62 11.52
N ALA A 438 -0.15 -45.02 10.34
CA ALA A 438 0.02 -46.42 9.98
C ALA A 438 1.22 -47.08 10.67
N THR A 439 2.21 -46.30 11.13
CA THR A 439 3.32 -46.80 11.94
C THR A 439 2.89 -46.88 13.40
N SER A 440 2.80 -48.09 13.96
CA SER A 440 2.53 -48.26 15.40
C SER A 440 3.84 -48.28 16.18
N VAL A 441 3.87 -47.58 17.30
CA VAL A 441 4.90 -47.73 18.34
C VAL A 441 4.19 -48.34 19.55
N ASP A 442 4.72 -49.46 20.05
CA ASP A 442 4.15 -50.22 21.18
C ASP A 442 2.66 -50.62 21.02
N GLY A 443 2.22 -50.81 19.77
CA GLY A 443 0.84 -51.21 19.46
C GLY A 443 -0.19 -50.09 19.61
N ARG A 444 0.24 -48.84 19.79
CA ARG A 444 -0.64 -47.66 19.77
C ARG A 444 -0.40 -46.85 18.49
N PRO A 445 -1.46 -46.49 17.75
CA PRO A 445 -1.33 -45.56 16.63
C PRO A 445 -1.08 -44.14 17.15
N PHE A 446 -0.29 -43.36 16.42
CA PHE A 446 -0.26 -41.89 16.57
C PHE A 446 -1.49 -41.32 15.86
N ILE A 447 -2.38 -40.68 16.61
CA ILE A 447 -3.73 -40.36 16.09
C ILE A 447 -4.03 -38.86 16.06
N ASN A 448 -3.27 -37.98 16.72
CA ASN A 448 -3.73 -36.59 16.88
C ASN A 448 -3.79 -35.85 15.54
N CYS A 449 -2.73 -35.94 14.72
CA CYS A 449 -2.77 -35.32 13.39
C CYS A 449 -3.85 -35.96 12.50
N HIS A 450 -4.21 -37.23 12.72
CA HIS A 450 -5.21 -37.92 11.90
C HIS A 450 -6.61 -37.35 12.12
N PHE A 451 -6.92 -36.91 13.36
CA PHE A 451 -8.16 -36.21 13.68
C PHE A 451 -8.23 -34.81 13.08
N ALA A 452 -7.08 -34.17 12.79
CA ALA A 452 -7.02 -32.88 12.12
C ALA A 452 -7.22 -32.95 10.60
N ILE A 453 -7.17 -34.16 10.00
CA ILE A 453 -7.48 -34.33 8.57
C ILE A 453 -8.99 -34.21 8.37
N SER A 454 -9.42 -33.23 7.58
CA SER A 454 -10.82 -33.07 7.16
C SER A 454 -11.04 -33.70 5.78
N PRO A 455 -11.80 -34.82 5.67
CA PRO A 455 -12.02 -35.47 4.38
C PRO A 455 -12.77 -34.59 3.38
N ARG A 456 -13.68 -33.74 3.88
CA ARG A 456 -14.41 -32.76 3.06
C ARG A 456 -13.47 -31.74 2.45
N LEU A 457 -12.49 -31.31 3.24
CA LEU A 457 -11.50 -30.34 2.80
C LEU A 457 -10.55 -30.92 1.75
N GLU A 458 -10.06 -32.14 1.92
CA GLU A 458 -9.25 -32.78 0.89
C GLU A 458 -10.03 -32.94 -0.43
N ALA A 459 -11.29 -33.35 -0.35
CA ALA A 459 -12.16 -33.45 -1.52
C ALA A 459 -12.34 -32.10 -2.23
N TYR A 460 -12.52 -31.02 -1.45
CA TYR A 460 -12.58 -29.66 -1.96
C TYR A 460 -11.29 -29.25 -2.68
N PHE A 461 -10.12 -29.47 -2.07
CA PHE A 461 -8.84 -29.14 -2.69
C PHE A 461 -8.62 -29.91 -3.99
N ARG A 462 -8.83 -31.24 -3.99
CA ARG A 462 -8.65 -32.08 -5.18
C ARG A 462 -9.57 -31.65 -6.33
N THR A 463 -10.83 -31.37 -6.03
CA THR A 463 -11.82 -30.94 -7.03
C THR A 463 -11.46 -29.57 -7.62
N SER A 464 -11.07 -28.62 -6.76
CA SER A 464 -10.72 -27.27 -7.18
C SER A 464 -9.44 -27.24 -8.00
N LEU A 465 -8.42 -28.02 -7.62
CA LEU A 465 -7.18 -28.17 -8.40
C LEU A 465 -7.46 -28.73 -9.80
N ALA A 466 -8.27 -29.79 -9.89
CA ALA A 466 -8.65 -30.38 -11.18
C ALA A 466 -9.43 -29.39 -12.08
N ALA A 467 -10.29 -28.56 -11.48
CA ALA A 467 -11.00 -27.50 -12.22
C ALA A 467 -10.02 -26.43 -12.74
N LEU A 468 -9.08 -25.97 -11.91
CA LEU A 468 -8.05 -25.01 -12.31
C LEU A 468 -7.14 -25.56 -13.42
N ASP A 469 -6.79 -26.85 -13.40
CA ASP A 469 -6.01 -27.49 -14.46
C ASP A 469 -6.79 -27.56 -15.78
N THR A 470 -8.09 -27.85 -15.70
CA THR A 470 -8.98 -27.87 -16.86
C THR A 470 -9.07 -26.49 -17.50
N ILE A 471 -9.24 -25.43 -16.69
CA ILE A 471 -9.30 -24.04 -17.16
C ILE A 471 -7.97 -23.63 -17.81
N ALA A 472 -6.84 -23.91 -17.16
CA ALA A 472 -5.51 -23.59 -17.69
C ALA A 472 -5.23 -24.31 -19.02
N THR A 473 -5.65 -25.58 -19.13
CA THR A 473 -5.53 -26.35 -20.37
C THR A 473 -6.40 -25.77 -21.49
N ALA A 474 -7.65 -25.41 -21.18
CA ALA A 474 -8.55 -24.80 -22.15
C ALA A 474 -8.04 -23.44 -22.64
N ALA A 475 -7.46 -22.62 -21.75
CA ALA A 475 -6.89 -21.31 -22.09
C ALA A 475 -5.65 -21.37 -22.98
N THR A 476 -4.98 -22.54 -23.08
CA THR A 476 -3.76 -22.73 -23.88
C THR A 476 -3.98 -23.56 -25.14
N ALA A 477 -5.20 -24.05 -25.38
CA ALA A 477 -5.54 -24.79 -26.59
C ALA A 477 -5.58 -23.85 -27.81
N PRO A 478 -4.90 -24.18 -28.93
CA PRO A 478 -5.01 -23.39 -30.16
C PRO A 478 -6.44 -23.46 -30.70
N GLU A 479 -7.01 -22.29 -31.03
CA GLU A 479 -8.32 -22.15 -31.66
C GLU A 479 -8.43 -22.84 -33.03
#